data_AF-A0A835UW38-F1
#
_entry.id   AF-A0A835UW38-F1
#
_cell.length_a   1.000
_cell.length_b   1.000
_cell.length_c   1.000
_cell.angle_alpha   90.00
_cell.angle_beta   90.00
_cell.angle_gamma   90.00
#
_symmetry.space_group_name_H-M   'P 1'
#
loop_
_entity.id
_entity.type
_entity.pdbx_description
1 polymer ?
#
loop_
_entity_poly.entity_id
_entity_poly.type
_entity_poly.pdbx_seq_one_letter_code
_entity_poly.pdbx_strand_id
1 'polypeptide(L)'
;MTKVTTDLAKPQPHQKVAGGGPTSVRTAETLLRVAPMGLCLAALVLTLKNSVDNEYGSVSYSDLGSFKYLVYVNGLCAGYSILSAFYTAAPRSISKSSSWVLFSLDQVVTYAILAAVSAASEILYLAYKGDEEVTWSRACVIYAGFCHKATASIGVTFGAVVCYVLVSLISSYRLFTTYHAPNLPFSTSTAAAAAPEDDESAAAPPR
;
A
#
# COMPACT_ATOMS: atom_id res chain seq x y z
N MET A 1 -17.76 21.27 -64.55
CA MET A 1 -16.88 20.18 -64.07
C MET A 1 -16.23 20.68 -62.78
N THR A 2 -16.47 20.19 -61.57
CA THR A 2 -17.16 19.00 -61.06
C THR A 2 -17.50 19.32 -59.59
N LYS A 3 -18.77 19.22 -59.18
CA LYS A 3 -19.14 19.13 -57.75
C LYS A 3 -18.95 17.67 -57.34
N VAL A 4 -18.14 17.41 -56.32
CA VAL A 4 -18.12 16.13 -55.60
C VAL A 4 -18.18 16.43 -54.11
N THR A 5 -19.29 16.02 -53.53
CA THR A 5 -19.56 15.86 -52.10
C THR A 5 -18.63 14.81 -51.50
N THR A 6 -17.99 15.13 -50.37
CA THR A 6 -17.42 14.12 -49.47
C THR A 6 -17.83 14.47 -48.05
N ASP A 7 -18.62 13.58 -47.46
CA ASP A 7 -19.05 13.56 -46.07
C ASP A 7 -17.92 13.88 -45.09
N LEU A 8 -18.02 15.00 -44.39
CA LEU A 8 -17.22 15.24 -43.19
C LEU A 8 -17.96 14.63 -41.99
N ALA A 9 -17.34 13.57 -41.47
CA ALA A 9 -17.77 12.79 -40.34
C ALA A 9 -18.27 13.65 -39.16
N LYS A 10 -19.46 13.27 -38.68
CA LYS A 10 -20.03 13.69 -37.39
C LYS A 10 -19.03 13.42 -36.26
N PRO A 11 -18.69 14.41 -35.40
CA PRO A 11 -17.87 14.14 -34.24
C PRO A 11 -18.67 13.29 -33.23
N GLN A 12 -18.16 12.10 -32.93
CA GLN A 12 -18.59 11.30 -31.77
C GLN A 12 -18.25 12.07 -30.47
N PRO A 13 -19.14 12.08 -29.46
CA PRO A 13 -18.83 12.68 -28.18
C PRO A 13 -17.67 11.93 -27.55
N HIS A 14 -16.60 12.68 -27.35
CA HIS A 14 -15.43 12.35 -26.57
C HIS A 14 -15.89 11.78 -25.23
N GLN A 15 -15.66 10.48 -25.08
CA GLN A 15 -15.79 9.75 -23.83
C GLN A 15 -15.02 10.50 -22.75
N LYS A 16 -15.76 11.06 -21.79
CA LYS A 16 -15.23 11.76 -20.63
C LYS A 16 -14.52 10.75 -19.75
N VAL A 17 -13.27 10.42 -20.08
CA VAL A 17 -12.35 9.82 -19.12
C VAL A 17 -12.28 10.81 -17.97
N ALA A 18 -12.80 10.41 -16.81
CA ALA A 18 -12.80 11.22 -15.60
C ALA A 18 -11.34 11.38 -15.12
N GLY A 19 -10.60 12.27 -15.78
CA GLY A 19 -9.30 12.73 -15.34
C GLY A 19 -9.50 13.58 -14.09
N GLY A 20 -9.29 12.97 -12.92
CA GLY A 20 -9.15 13.72 -11.68
C GLY A 20 -7.96 14.66 -11.81
N GLY A 21 -8.20 15.97 -11.72
CA GLY A 21 -7.14 16.99 -11.80
C GLY A 21 -6.10 16.86 -10.67
N PRO A 22 -5.01 17.65 -10.71
CA PRO A 22 -3.94 17.61 -9.70
C PRO A 22 -4.42 17.83 -8.27
N THR A 23 -5.55 18.51 -8.08
CA THR A 23 -6.24 18.66 -6.79
C THR A 23 -6.91 17.36 -6.33
N SER A 24 -7.55 16.62 -7.24
CA SER A 24 -8.24 15.35 -6.95
C SER A 24 -7.26 14.25 -6.53
N VAL A 25 -6.09 14.18 -7.16
CA VAL A 25 -5.04 13.22 -6.78
C VAL A 25 -4.50 13.51 -5.37
N ARG A 26 -4.28 14.79 -5.02
CA ARG A 26 -3.84 15.19 -3.67
C ARG A 26 -4.91 14.90 -2.61
N THR A 27 -6.18 15.16 -2.93
CA THR A 27 -7.30 14.84 -2.02
C THR A 27 -7.42 13.33 -1.81
N ALA A 28 -7.35 12.52 -2.88
CA ALA A 28 -7.38 11.07 -2.77
C ALA A 28 -6.21 10.51 -1.95
N GLU A 29 -5.00 11.04 -2.13
CA GLU A 29 -3.81 10.65 -1.35
C GLU A 29 -4.00 10.95 0.16
N THR A 30 -4.59 12.10 0.47
CA THR A 30 -4.85 12.50 1.86
C THR A 30 -5.93 11.61 2.49
N LEU A 31 -7.02 11.34 1.77
CA LEU A 31 -8.08 10.44 2.22
C LEU A 31 -7.54 9.03 2.47
N LEU A 32 -6.67 8.53 1.60
CA LEU A 32 -6.07 7.22 1.74
C LEU A 32 -5.15 7.11 2.97
N ARG A 33 -4.51 8.21 3.41
CA ARG A 33 -3.71 8.23 4.65
C ARG A 33 -4.56 8.34 5.92
N VAL A 34 -5.73 8.99 5.84
CA VAL A 34 -6.64 9.18 6.98
C VAL A 34 -7.55 7.96 7.19
N ALA A 35 -7.96 7.28 6.13
CA ALA A 35 -8.80 6.09 6.18
C ALA A 35 -8.27 4.98 7.12
N PRO A 36 -7.01 4.51 7.01
CA PRO A 36 -6.48 3.47 7.90
C PRO A 36 -6.43 3.92 9.36
N MET A 37 -6.22 5.21 9.64
CA MET A 37 -6.27 5.74 11.01
C MET A 37 -7.66 5.55 11.63
N GLY A 38 -8.71 5.92 10.88
CA GLY A 38 -10.10 5.74 11.33
C GLY A 38 -10.45 4.26 11.56
N LEU A 39 -10.00 3.38 10.66
CA LEU A 39 -10.21 1.94 10.78
C LEU A 39 -9.46 1.34 11.97
N CYS A 40 -8.20 1.70 12.20
CA CYS A 40 -7.43 1.25 13.36
C CYS A 40 -8.02 1.75 14.68
N LEU A 41 -8.48 3.00 14.74
CA LEU A 41 -9.18 3.53 15.92
C LEU A 41 -10.51 2.82 16.16
N ALA A 42 -11.28 2.55 15.11
CA ALA A 42 -12.52 1.76 15.23
C ALA A 42 -12.24 0.35 15.74
N ALA A 43 -11.21 -0.33 15.20
CA ALA A 43 -10.79 -1.65 15.66
C ALA A 43 -10.35 -1.65 17.14
N LEU A 44 -9.62 -0.61 17.57
CA LEU A 44 -9.23 -0.39 18.97
C LEU A 44 -10.45 -0.20 19.87
N VAL A 45 -11.40 0.65 19.47
CA VAL A 45 -12.62 0.87 20.25
C VAL A 45 -13.44 -0.41 20.38
N LEU A 46 -13.55 -1.19 19.30
CA LEU A 46 -14.26 -2.47 19.31
C LEU A 46 -13.59 -3.50 20.23
N THR A 47 -12.26 -3.54 20.27
CA THR A 47 -11.51 -4.47 21.13
C THR A 47 -11.51 -4.04 22.60
N LEU A 48 -11.27 -2.76 22.88
CA LEU A 48 -11.20 -2.23 24.26
C LEU A 48 -12.56 -2.22 24.96
N LYS A 49 -13.65 -1.99 24.22
CA LYS A 49 -15.01 -2.02 24.81
C LYS A 49 -15.59 -3.42 24.98
N ASN A 50 -14.84 -4.46 24.62
CA ASN A 50 -15.35 -5.82 24.61
C ASN A 50 -14.73 -6.68 25.70
N SER A 51 -15.05 -6.36 26.95
CA SER A 51 -15.01 -7.34 28.05
C SER A 51 -16.37 -8.02 28.12
N VAL A 52 -16.37 -9.36 28.05
CA VAL A 52 -17.58 -10.16 28.26
C VAL A 52 -17.38 -10.99 29.52
N ASP A 53 -18.20 -10.74 30.52
CA ASP A 53 -18.27 -11.53 31.75
C ASP A 53 -19.44 -12.52 31.61
N ASN A 54 -19.19 -13.81 31.78
CA ASN A 54 -20.24 -14.83 31.85
C ASN A 54 -20.07 -15.70 33.10
N GLU A 55 -21.03 -16.61 33.33
CA GLU A 55 -21.06 -17.50 34.50
C GLU A 55 -19.87 -18.49 34.56
N TYR A 56 -19.13 -18.63 33.46
CA TYR A 56 -17.97 -19.53 33.33
C TYR A 56 -16.62 -18.80 33.42
N GLY A 57 -16.62 -17.46 33.56
CA GLY A 57 -15.42 -16.63 33.67
C GLY A 57 -15.49 -15.34 32.84
N SER A 58 -14.54 -14.44 33.08
CA SER A 58 -14.34 -13.26 32.22
C SER A 58 -13.33 -13.60 31.13
N VAL A 59 -13.68 -13.37 29.87
CA VAL A 59 -12.73 -13.48 28.75
C VAL A 59 -12.57 -12.10 28.16
N SER A 60 -11.36 -11.56 28.31
CA SER A 60 -10.99 -10.27 27.74
C SER A 60 -10.05 -10.46 26.56
N TYR A 61 -10.11 -9.49 25.65
CA TYR A 61 -9.17 -9.33 24.53
C TYR A 61 -7.69 -9.33 24.98
N SER A 62 -7.45 -8.93 26.22
CA SER A 62 -6.13 -8.85 26.85
C SER A 62 -5.57 -10.20 27.32
N ASP A 63 -6.36 -11.27 27.29
CA ASP A 63 -5.95 -12.59 27.80
C ASP A 63 -5.36 -13.47 26.69
N LEU A 64 -5.75 -13.21 25.44
CA LEU A 64 -5.26 -13.94 24.27
C LEU A 64 -4.11 -13.19 23.60
N GLY A 65 -2.94 -13.81 23.51
CA GLY A 65 -1.71 -13.20 22.98
C GLY A 65 -1.87 -12.57 21.59
N SER A 66 -2.54 -13.25 20.65
CA SER A 66 -2.76 -12.75 19.28
C SER A 66 -3.65 -11.51 19.24
N PHE A 67 -4.67 -11.46 20.11
CA PHE A 67 -5.56 -10.31 20.20
C PHE A 67 -4.90 -9.12 20.89
N LYS A 68 -4.04 -9.35 21.90
CA LYS A 68 -3.17 -8.31 22.45
C LYS A 68 -2.26 -7.72 21.38
N TYR A 69 -1.60 -8.58 20.60
CA TYR A 69 -0.72 -8.14 19.52
C TYR A 69 -1.47 -7.29 18.49
N LEU A 70 -2.69 -7.71 18.11
CA LEU A 70 -3.58 -6.93 17.24
C LEU A 70 -3.89 -5.52 17.79
N VAL A 71 -4.16 -5.39 19.09
CA VAL A 71 -4.40 -4.10 19.76
C VAL A 71 -3.14 -3.23 19.73
N TYR A 72 -1.99 -3.78 20.10
CA TYR A 72 -0.71 -3.04 20.05
C TYR A 72 -0.39 -2.52 18.65
N VAL A 73 -0.57 -3.36 17.64
CA VAL A 73 -0.27 -2.99 16.25
C VAL A 73 -1.26 -1.96 15.72
N ASN A 74 -2.56 -2.05 16.04
CA ASN A 74 -3.51 -0.99 15.69
C ASN A 74 -3.15 0.35 16.36
N GLY A 75 -2.66 0.32 17.60
CA GLY A 75 -2.13 1.50 18.30
C GLY A 75 -0.90 2.10 17.61
N LEU A 76 0.06 1.25 17.22
CA LEU A 76 1.23 1.65 16.44
C LEU A 76 0.82 2.29 15.11
N CYS A 77 -0.14 1.70 14.41
CA CYS A 77 -0.69 2.20 13.15
C CYS A 77 -1.32 3.59 13.32
N ALA A 78 -2.13 3.79 14.38
CA ALA A 78 -2.71 5.10 14.69
C ALA A 78 -1.64 6.15 15.00
N GLY A 79 -0.62 5.80 15.79
CA GLY A 79 0.51 6.67 16.08
C GLY A 79 1.32 7.03 14.84
N TYR A 80 1.57 6.06 13.95
CA TYR A 80 2.22 6.26 12.67
C TYR A 80 1.42 7.23 11.78
N SER A 81 0.10 7.04 11.68
CA SER A 81 -0.77 7.94 10.90
C SER A 81 -0.68 9.39 11.38
N ILE A 82 -0.66 9.62 12.70
CA ILE A 82 -0.47 10.96 13.27
C ILE A 82 0.89 11.53 12.88
N LEU A 83 1.96 10.75 13.07
CA LEU A 83 3.32 11.18 12.72
C LEU A 83 3.45 11.52 11.23
N SER A 84 2.86 10.70 10.36
CA SER A 84 2.85 10.93 8.91
C SER A 84 2.06 12.19 8.53
N ALA A 85 0.96 12.49 9.22
CA ALA A 85 0.18 13.71 9.02
C ALA A 85 0.98 14.95 9.44
N PHE A 86 1.67 14.91 10.59
CA PHE A 86 2.57 15.99 11.00
C PHE A 86 3.73 16.18 10.02
N TYR A 87 4.28 15.08 9.49
CA TYR A 87 5.37 15.13 8.53
C TYR A 87 4.96 15.83 7.23
N THR A 88 3.74 15.56 6.75
CA THR A 88 3.19 16.14 5.52
C THR A 88 2.68 17.58 5.69
N ALA A 89 2.24 17.96 6.89
CA ALA A 89 1.81 19.33 7.18
C ALA A 89 2.96 20.32 7.39
N ALA A 90 4.14 19.85 7.77
CA ALA A 90 5.30 20.71 7.98
C ALA A 90 5.87 21.24 6.65
N PRO A 91 6.13 22.55 6.52
CA PRO A 91 6.77 23.12 5.33
C PRO A 91 8.26 22.74 5.31
N ARG A 92 8.57 21.53 4.82
CA ARG A 92 9.94 21.05 4.63
C ARG A 92 10.16 20.62 3.20
N SER A 93 11.34 20.88 2.65
CA SER A 93 11.76 20.29 1.40
C SER A 93 11.89 18.78 1.59
N ILE A 94 11.08 18.01 0.86
CA ILE A 94 11.16 16.56 0.88
C ILE A 94 12.50 16.16 0.26
N SER A 95 13.46 15.78 1.11
CA SER A 95 14.73 15.22 0.66
C SER A 95 14.53 13.79 0.16
N LYS A 96 15.40 13.34 -0.74
CA LYS A 96 15.46 11.95 -1.22
C LYS A 96 15.55 10.95 -0.05
N SER A 97 16.28 11.31 1.00
CA SER A 97 16.40 10.50 2.23
C SER A 97 15.05 10.35 2.95
N SER A 98 14.28 11.43 3.05
CA SER A 98 12.96 11.42 3.68
C SER A 98 11.95 10.50 2.98
N SER A 99 11.99 10.46 1.65
CA SER A 99 11.08 9.60 0.86
C SER A 99 11.37 8.12 1.10
N TRP A 100 12.64 7.75 1.28
CA TRP A 100 13.06 6.40 1.65
C TRP A 100 12.59 6.00 3.04
N VAL A 101 12.71 6.91 4.02
CA VAL A 101 12.27 6.67 5.39
C VAL A 101 10.77 6.45 5.43
N LEU A 102 9.98 7.30 4.76
CA LEU A 102 8.52 7.14 4.69
C LEU A 102 8.12 5.81 4.04
N PHE A 103 8.73 5.46 2.91
CA PHE A 103 8.49 4.17 2.26
C PHE A 103 8.83 2.98 3.16
N SER A 104 9.96 3.05 3.87
CA SER A 104 10.38 1.97 4.78
C SER A 104 9.40 1.83 5.95
N LEU A 105 8.94 2.94 6.53
CA LEU A 105 7.95 2.94 7.60
C LEU A 105 6.60 2.42 7.12
N ASP A 106 6.12 2.86 5.95
CA ASP A 106 4.89 2.36 5.32
C ASP A 106 4.93 0.84 5.18
N GLN A 107 6.07 0.30 4.74
CA GLN A 107 6.22 -1.13 4.54
C GLN A 107 6.27 -1.92 5.86
N VAL A 108 6.98 -1.42 6.87
CA VAL A 108 7.03 -2.04 8.21
C VAL A 108 5.64 -2.08 8.85
N VAL A 109 4.91 -0.98 8.79
CA VAL A 109 3.55 -0.88 9.34
C VAL A 109 2.60 -1.85 8.63
N THR A 110 2.69 -1.92 7.29
CA THR A 110 1.88 -2.85 6.47
C THR A 110 2.12 -4.31 6.85
N TYR A 111 3.38 -4.72 7.02
CA TYR A 111 3.70 -6.09 7.42
C TYR A 111 3.29 -6.40 8.86
N ALA A 112 3.49 -5.46 9.78
CA ALA A 112 3.09 -5.63 11.17
C ALA A 112 1.57 -5.84 11.30
N ILE A 113 0.75 -5.00 10.63
CA ILE A 113 -0.71 -5.12 10.71
C ILE A 113 -1.23 -6.38 10.03
N LEU A 114 -0.62 -6.78 8.90
CA LEU A 114 -0.96 -8.03 8.23
C LEU A 114 -0.68 -9.24 9.12
N ALA A 115 0.50 -9.31 9.74
CA ALA A 115 0.88 -10.39 10.65
C ALA A 115 -0.03 -10.45 11.89
N ALA A 116 -0.43 -9.29 12.41
CA ALA A 116 -1.34 -9.24 13.55
C ALA A 116 -2.74 -9.75 13.20
N VAL A 117 -3.28 -9.35 12.04
CA VAL A 117 -4.58 -9.80 11.56
C VAL A 117 -4.57 -11.30 11.24
N SER A 118 -3.49 -11.82 10.64
CA SER A 118 -3.39 -13.26 10.34
C SER A 118 -3.38 -14.09 11.62
N ALA A 119 -2.52 -13.74 12.59
CA ALA A 119 -2.44 -14.45 13.86
C ALA A 119 -3.76 -14.39 14.65
N ALA A 120 -4.45 -13.23 14.64
CA ALA A 120 -5.76 -13.11 15.29
C ALA A 120 -6.84 -13.92 14.56
N SER A 121 -6.78 -14.00 13.22
CA SER A 121 -7.71 -14.79 12.41
C SER A 121 -7.55 -16.28 12.64
N GLU A 122 -6.32 -16.78 12.78
CA GLU A 122 -6.03 -18.19 13.09
C GLU A 122 -6.61 -18.58 14.46
N ILE A 123 -6.36 -17.77 15.50
CA ILE A 123 -6.93 -18.03 16.82
C ILE A 123 -8.46 -17.96 16.80
N LEU A 124 -9.04 -17.01 16.08
CA LEU A 124 -10.49 -16.92 15.94
C LEU A 124 -11.06 -18.13 15.20
N TYR A 125 -10.35 -18.63 14.18
CA TYR A 125 -10.74 -19.83 13.44
C TYR A 125 -10.77 -21.06 14.36
N LEU A 126 -9.72 -21.26 15.16
CA LEU A 126 -9.68 -22.33 16.17
C LEU A 126 -10.79 -22.17 17.22
N ALA A 127 -11.11 -20.94 17.63
CA ALA A 127 -12.19 -20.69 18.57
C ALA A 127 -13.58 -21.07 18.02
N TYR A 128 -13.81 -20.94 16.71
CA TYR A 128 -15.06 -21.34 16.05
C TYR A 128 -15.13 -22.83 15.73
N LYS A 129 -14.04 -23.39 15.17
CA LYS A 129 -14.03 -24.76 14.63
C LYS A 129 -13.50 -25.79 15.62
N GLY A 130 -12.61 -25.39 16.52
CA GLY A 130 -11.84 -26.31 17.35
C GLY A 130 -10.82 -27.08 16.53
N ASP A 131 -10.00 -27.87 17.22
CA ASP A 131 -9.07 -28.82 16.63
C ASP A 131 -8.82 -29.95 17.63
N GLU A 132 -9.21 -31.17 17.27
CA GLU A 132 -9.10 -32.33 18.16
C GLU A 132 -7.65 -32.80 18.32
N GLU A 133 -6.79 -32.60 17.32
CA GLU A 133 -5.39 -33.05 17.34
C GLU A 133 -4.57 -32.27 18.38
N VAL A 134 -4.85 -30.98 18.54
CA VAL A 134 -4.23 -30.11 19.56
C VAL A 134 -5.12 -29.89 20.78
N THR A 135 -6.22 -30.65 20.93
CA THR A 135 -7.17 -30.56 22.06
C THR A 135 -7.78 -29.16 22.24
N TRP A 136 -7.93 -28.40 21.15
CA TRP A 136 -8.55 -27.07 21.18
C TRP A 136 -10.07 -27.18 21.06
N SER A 137 -10.78 -26.75 22.10
CA SER A 137 -12.24 -26.80 22.15
C SER A 137 -12.89 -25.55 21.52
N ARG A 138 -14.13 -25.71 21.02
CA ARG A 138 -14.91 -24.63 20.37
C ARG A 138 -15.38 -23.56 21.38
N ALA A 139 -14.48 -22.65 21.73
CA ALA A 139 -14.74 -21.59 22.71
C ALA A 139 -15.89 -20.64 22.30
N CYS A 140 -16.08 -20.38 21.00
CA CYS A 140 -17.11 -19.44 20.53
C CYS A 140 -18.55 -19.93 20.74
N VAL A 141 -18.77 -21.21 21.07
CA VAL A 141 -20.11 -21.69 21.46
C VAL A 141 -20.52 -21.12 22.81
N ILE A 142 -19.57 -20.97 23.74
CA ILE A 142 -19.78 -20.43 25.09
C ILE A 142 -19.69 -18.90 25.08
N TYR A 143 -18.76 -18.34 24.29
CA TYR A 143 -18.46 -16.91 24.23
C TYR A 143 -18.89 -16.26 22.89
N ALA A 144 -20.09 -16.59 22.39
CA ALA A 144 -20.55 -16.17 21.07
C ALA A 144 -20.54 -14.63 20.86
N GLY A 145 -20.95 -13.86 21.88
CA GLY A 145 -20.95 -12.39 21.82
C GLY A 145 -19.55 -11.79 21.69
N PHE A 146 -18.56 -12.38 22.39
CA PHE A 146 -17.16 -12.00 22.27
C PHE A 146 -16.66 -12.30 20.85
N CYS A 147 -16.88 -13.52 20.36
CA CYS A 147 -16.43 -13.95 19.03
C CYS A 147 -17.05 -13.15 17.88
N HIS A 148 -18.33 -12.74 18.00
CA HIS A 148 -18.97 -11.90 16.99
C HIS A 148 -18.29 -10.54 16.86
N LYS A 149 -18.11 -9.84 17.99
CA LYS A 149 -17.38 -8.56 18.03
C LYS A 149 -15.92 -8.75 17.60
N ALA A 150 -15.33 -9.89 17.90
CA ALA A 150 -13.97 -10.19 17.50
C ALA A 150 -13.80 -10.33 15.99
N THR A 151 -14.75 -11.02 15.38
CA THR A 151 -14.86 -11.14 13.92
C THR A 151 -15.01 -9.77 13.28
N ALA A 152 -15.86 -8.90 13.86
CA ALA A 152 -16.03 -7.53 13.37
C ALA A 152 -14.74 -6.71 13.47
N SER A 153 -14.01 -6.79 14.59
CA SER A 153 -12.72 -6.09 14.75
C SER A 153 -11.65 -6.56 13.77
N ILE A 154 -11.53 -7.87 13.56
CA ILE A 154 -10.64 -8.46 12.55
C ILE A 154 -11.02 -7.97 11.15
N GLY A 155 -12.32 -7.96 10.82
CA GLY A 155 -12.81 -7.46 9.53
C GLY A 155 -12.46 -5.99 9.28
N VAL A 156 -12.64 -5.13 10.30
CA VAL A 156 -12.25 -3.71 10.23
C VAL A 156 -10.73 -3.56 10.05
N THR A 157 -9.93 -4.35 10.79
CA THR A 157 -8.47 -4.30 10.68
C THR A 157 -7.98 -4.82 9.32
N PHE A 158 -8.65 -5.82 8.74
CA PHE A 158 -8.37 -6.28 7.38
C PHE A 158 -8.62 -5.16 6.34
N GLY A 159 -9.68 -4.38 6.51
CA GLY A 159 -9.89 -3.16 5.71
C GLY A 159 -8.71 -2.17 5.84
N ALA A 160 -8.18 -1.98 7.05
CA ALA A 160 -7.02 -1.13 7.28
C ALA A 160 -5.76 -1.66 6.57
N VAL A 161 -5.55 -2.98 6.55
CA VAL A 161 -4.45 -3.64 5.81
C VAL A 161 -4.53 -3.27 4.32
N VAL A 162 -5.70 -3.35 3.70
CA VAL A 162 -5.88 -2.98 2.28
C VAL A 162 -5.52 -1.51 2.06
N CYS A 163 -5.94 -0.61 2.95
CA CYS A 163 -5.54 0.80 2.87
C CYS A 163 -4.02 0.98 2.97
N TYR A 164 -3.35 0.32 3.91
CA TYR A 164 -1.89 0.40 4.07
C TYR A 164 -1.13 -0.15 2.85
N VAL A 165 -1.62 -1.23 2.24
CA VAL A 165 -1.05 -1.75 0.97
C VAL A 165 -1.12 -0.69 -0.12
N LEU A 166 -2.27 -0.01 -0.29
CA LEU A 166 -2.41 1.06 -1.28
C LEU A 166 -1.49 2.25 -0.99
N VAL A 167 -1.32 2.62 0.29
CA VAL A 167 -0.37 3.68 0.70
C VAL A 167 1.07 3.27 0.35
N SER A 168 1.47 2.04 0.65
CA SER A 168 2.81 1.52 0.30
C SER A 168 3.05 1.55 -1.21
N LEU A 169 2.06 1.15 -2.02
CA LEU A 169 2.16 1.21 -3.49
C LEU A 169 2.38 2.64 -4.00
N ILE A 170 1.64 3.61 -3.49
CA ILE A 170 1.82 5.03 -3.87
C ILE A 170 3.18 5.55 -3.42
N SER A 171 3.60 5.22 -2.20
CA SER A 171 4.90 5.59 -1.64
C SER A 171 6.05 5.06 -2.52
N SER A 172 5.95 3.79 -2.95
CA SER A 172 6.90 3.18 -3.88
C SER A 172 6.91 3.87 -5.25
N TYR A 173 5.73 4.15 -5.82
CA TYR A 173 5.61 4.83 -7.10
C TYR A 173 6.26 6.22 -7.07
N ARG A 174 6.03 6.99 -6.01
CA ARG A 174 6.66 8.31 -5.80
C ARG A 174 8.17 8.19 -5.68
N LEU A 175 8.64 7.19 -4.94
CA LEU A 175 10.06 6.92 -4.80
C LEU A 175 10.68 6.66 -6.17
N PHE A 176 10.17 5.69 -6.93
CA PHE A 176 10.72 5.30 -8.22
C PHE A 176 10.63 6.40 -9.29
N THR A 177 9.54 7.16 -9.33
CA THR A 177 9.40 8.28 -10.29
C THR A 177 10.35 9.45 -9.99
N THR A 178 10.83 9.59 -8.76
CA THR A 178 11.82 10.62 -8.39
C THR A 178 13.25 10.24 -8.79
N TYR A 179 13.53 8.96 -9.07
CA TYR A 179 14.80 8.52 -9.63
C TYR A 179 14.83 8.77 -11.14
N HIS A 180 15.24 9.97 -11.56
CA HIS A 180 15.71 10.17 -12.92
C HIS A 180 16.94 9.28 -13.17
N ALA A 181 16.98 8.61 -14.33
CA ALA A 181 18.18 7.91 -14.77
C ALA A 181 19.34 8.92 -14.81
N PRO A 182 20.55 8.57 -14.33
CA PRO A 182 21.71 9.43 -14.47
C PRO A 182 21.84 9.82 -15.93
N ASN A 183 21.87 11.13 -16.21
CA ASN A 183 22.35 11.66 -17.48
C ASN A 183 23.83 11.30 -17.57
N LEU A 184 24.10 10.07 -18.03
CA LEU A 184 25.41 9.66 -18.48
C LEU A 184 25.82 10.68 -19.55
N PRO A 185 26.91 11.45 -19.37
CA PRO A 185 27.46 12.19 -20.48
C PRO A 185 27.89 11.14 -21.49
N PHE A 186 27.12 10.97 -22.56
CA PHE A 186 27.61 10.28 -23.74
C PHE A 186 28.81 11.12 -24.19
N SER A 187 30.02 10.63 -23.92
CA SER A 187 31.21 11.18 -24.55
C SER A 187 31.00 11.03 -26.05
N THR A 188 30.55 12.10 -26.69
CA THR A 188 30.83 12.35 -28.10
C THR A 188 32.34 12.48 -28.21
N SER A 189 33.02 11.33 -28.25
CA SER A 189 34.31 11.23 -28.90
C SER A 189 34.03 11.47 -30.37
N THR A 190 34.14 12.74 -30.76
CA THR A 190 34.60 13.20 -32.07
C THR A 190 34.31 12.25 -33.23
N ALA A 191 33.06 12.24 -33.69
CA ALA A 191 32.71 11.83 -35.05
C ALA A 191 32.71 13.07 -35.95
N ALA A 192 33.88 13.71 -36.08
CA ALA A 192 34.11 14.83 -37.00
C ALA A 192 35.57 14.84 -37.46
N ALA A 193 35.93 13.82 -38.23
CA ALA A 193 37.00 13.89 -39.22
C ALA A 193 36.68 12.88 -40.32
N ALA A 194 35.71 13.24 -41.16
CA ALA A 194 35.54 12.62 -42.46
C ALA A 194 36.50 13.29 -43.45
N ALA A 195 37.36 12.50 -44.09
CA ALA A 195 37.95 12.74 -45.41
C ALA A 195 38.59 11.39 -45.89
N PRO A 196 38.72 11.15 -47.20
CA PRO A 196 37.93 10.17 -47.94
C PRO A 196 38.66 8.84 -48.21
N GLU A 197 37.85 7.88 -48.67
CA GLU A 197 38.26 6.59 -49.22
C GLU A 197 38.99 6.78 -50.56
N ASP A 198 40.30 6.48 -50.59
CA ASP A 198 41.02 6.19 -51.84
C ASP A 198 41.20 4.67 -51.94
N ASP A 199 40.60 4.13 -53.01
CA ASP A 199 40.67 2.76 -53.51
C ASP A 199 42.07 2.47 -54.07
N GLU A 200 42.79 1.47 -53.55
CA GLU A 200 43.84 0.81 -54.31
C GLU A 200 43.99 -0.65 -53.87
N SER A 201 43.22 -1.50 -54.55
CA SER A 201 43.46 -2.94 -54.63
C SER A 201 44.56 -3.22 -55.64
N ALA A 202 45.72 -3.69 -55.20
CA ALA A 202 46.64 -4.44 -56.06
C ALA A 202 47.59 -5.35 -55.26
N ALA A 203 47.31 -6.65 -55.29
CA ALA A 203 48.30 -7.68 -55.10
C ALA A 203 49.16 -7.83 -56.38
N ALA A 204 50.50 -7.79 -56.20
CA ALA A 204 51.64 -8.48 -56.88
C ALA A 204 51.50 -9.00 -58.35
N PRO A 205 52.58 -9.09 -59.19
CA PRO A 205 53.75 -9.97 -58.93
C PRO A 205 55.08 -9.54 -59.64
N PRO A 206 56.05 -10.41 -60.03
CA PRO A 206 57.45 -10.34 -59.57
C PRO A 206 58.51 -9.99 -60.65
N ARG A 207 59.73 -9.59 -60.23
CA ARG A 207 61.03 -10.04 -60.78
C ARG A 207 62.21 -9.53 -59.96
#